data_AF-A0A519GBF7-F1
#
_entry.id   AF-A0A519GBF7-F1
#
_cell.length_a   1.000
_cell.length_b   1.000
_cell.length_c   1.000
_cell.angle_alpha   90.00
_cell.angle_beta   90.00
_cell.angle_gamma   90.00
#
_symmetry.space_group_name_H-M   'P 1'
#
loop_
_entity.id
_entity.type
_entity.pdbx_description
1 polymer ?
#
loop_
_entity_poly.entity_id
_entity_poly.type
_entity_poly.pdbx_seq_one_letter_code
_entity_poly.pdbx_strand_id
1 'polypeptide(L)'
;MNAPRVLVIGEALIDIVDGTEIVGGSPANVALGLGRLGIDVELLTAIGSDDRGRRIADHLGESGVRVLPESLCLEQTSTARASIRPDGSAAYDFDIEWTLPLSGADAHDIVHVGSIACFLEPGAD
;
A
#
# COMPACT_ATOMS: atom_id res chain seq x y z
N MET A 1 -4.32 21.54 19.90
CA MET A 1 -3.39 20.39 19.77
C MET A 1 -3.10 20.23 18.30
N ASN A 2 -1.85 20.04 17.91
CA ASN A 2 -1.54 19.64 16.53
C ASN A 2 -2.10 18.23 16.31
N ALA A 3 -2.66 17.98 15.12
CA ALA A 3 -3.05 16.63 14.73
C ALA A 3 -1.78 15.74 14.68
N PRO A 4 -1.88 14.45 15.07
CA PRO A 4 -0.72 13.56 15.06
C PRO A 4 -0.24 13.31 13.63
N ARG A 5 1.08 13.18 13.45
CA ARG A 5 1.70 12.74 12.21
C ARG A 5 1.74 11.22 12.19
N VAL A 6 1.16 10.62 11.15
CA VAL A 6 1.03 9.16 11.04
C VAL A 6 1.92 8.64 9.92
N LEU A 7 2.72 7.62 10.22
CA LEU A 7 3.38 6.80 9.20
C LEU A 7 2.59 5.50 9.05
N VAL A 8 2.19 5.20 7.82
CA VAL A 8 1.67 3.88 7.45
C VAL A 8 2.77 3.14 6.70
N ILE A 9 3.03 1.90 7.09
CA ILE A 9 4.00 1.02 6.43
C ILE A 9 3.28 -0.27 6.05
N GLY A 10 3.38 -0.66 4.78
CA GLY A 10 2.77 -1.89 4.29
C GLY A 10 2.54 -1.87 2.78
N GLU A 11 1.77 -2.81 2.26
CA GLU A 11 1.60 -2.96 0.81
C GLU A 11 0.61 -1.97 0.21
N ALA A 12 0.89 -1.64 -1.05
CA ALA A 12 -0.03 -1.05 -2.01
C ALA A 12 0.13 -1.83 -3.31
N LEU A 13 -0.98 -2.26 -3.89
CA LEU A 13 -0.98 -3.12 -5.07
C LEU A 13 -2.20 -2.83 -5.93
N ILE A 14 -2.28 -3.50 -7.09
CA ILE A 14 -3.50 -3.47 -7.91
C ILE A 14 -4.32 -4.73 -7.67
N ASP A 15 -5.53 -4.55 -7.14
CA ASP A 15 -6.54 -5.59 -7.11
C ASP A 15 -7.15 -5.73 -8.50
N ILE A 16 -7.14 -6.95 -9.04
CA ILE A 16 -7.72 -7.27 -10.35
C ILE A 16 -8.92 -8.19 -10.14
N VAL A 17 -10.12 -7.62 -10.25
CA VAL A 17 -11.39 -8.35 -10.07
C VAL A 17 -12.14 -8.36 -11.39
N ASP A 18 -12.38 -9.55 -11.94
CA ASP A 18 -13.05 -9.74 -13.23
C ASP A 18 -12.42 -8.89 -14.37
N GLY A 19 -11.09 -8.74 -14.34
CA GLY A 19 -10.31 -7.95 -15.30
C GLY A 19 -10.32 -6.44 -15.06
N THR A 20 -11.05 -5.95 -14.05
CA THR A 20 -11.02 -4.54 -13.63
C THR A 20 -9.91 -4.31 -12.63
N GLU A 21 -9.08 -3.29 -12.87
CA GLU A 21 -7.97 -2.92 -11.99
C GLU A 21 -8.35 -1.80 -11.03
N ILE A 22 -8.14 -2.02 -9.74
CA ILE A 22 -8.47 -1.09 -8.66
C ILE A 22 -7.24 -0.93 -7.77
N VAL A 23 -6.99 0.27 -7.24
CA VAL A 23 -5.95 0.47 -6.22
C VAL A 23 -6.37 -0.28 -4.95
N GLY A 24 -5.49 -1.15 -4.48
CA GLY A 24 -5.69 -2.04 -3.34
C GLY A 24 -4.53 -2.01 -2.35
N GLY A 25 -4.59 -2.92 -1.38
CA GLY A 25 -3.68 -2.97 -0.23
C GLY A 25 -4.35 -2.44 1.04
N SER A 26 -4.34 -3.24 2.11
CA SER A 26 -4.95 -2.83 3.38
C SER A 26 -4.28 -1.56 3.97
N PRO A 27 -2.95 -1.44 3.98
CA PRO A 27 -2.23 -0.26 4.45
C PRO A 27 -2.48 0.96 3.58
N ALA A 28 -2.50 0.78 2.25
CA ALA A 28 -2.89 1.83 1.33
C ALA A 28 -4.29 2.37 1.65
N ASN A 29 -5.26 1.49 1.94
CA ASN A 29 -6.61 1.89 2.33
C ASN A 29 -6.68 2.59 3.70
N VAL A 30 -5.86 2.18 4.67
CA VAL A 30 -5.73 2.89 5.95
C VAL A 30 -5.18 4.30 5.73
N ALA A 31 -4.10 4.44 4.96
CA ALA A 31 -3.52 5.74 4.63
C ALA A 31 -4.52 6.63 3.89
N LEU A 32 -5.22 6.08 2.89
CA LEU A 32 -6.29 6.75 2.14
C LEU A 32 -7.38 7.30 3.07
N GLY A 33 -7.84 6.50 4.01
CA GLY A 33 -8.85 6.90 5.00
C GLY A 33 -8.37 8.03 5.91
N LEU A 34 -7.13 7.95 6.40
CA LEU A 34 -6.50 8.99 7.22
C LEU A 34 -6.36 10.32 6.46
N GLY A 35 -5.87 10.27 5.22
CA GLY A 35 -5.71 11.45 4.38
C GLY A 35 -7.06 12.15 4.12
N ARG A 36 -8.11 11.38 3.81
CA ARG A 36 -9.46 11.92 3.61
C ARG A 36 -10.08 12.56 4.86
N LEU A 37 -9.61 12.17 6.05
CA LEU A 37 -9.98 12.77 7.33
C LEU A 37 -9.13 14.02 7.67
N GLY A 38 -8.20 14.40 6.80
CA GLY A 38 -7.32 15.57 7.00
C GLY A 38 -6.17 15.32 7.99
N ILE A 39 -5.82 14.06 8.25
CA ILE A 39 -4.67 13.70 9.07
C ILE A 39 -3.39 13.78 8.22
N ASP A 40 -2.31 14.32 8.80
CA ASP A 40 -0.98 14.33 8.17
C ASP A 40 -0.43 12.90 8.12
N VAL A 41 -0.50 12.27 6.96
CA VAL A 41 -0.16 10.86 6.77
C VAL A 41 0.86 10.68 5.65
N GLU A 42 1.91 9.93 5.98
CA GLU A 42 2.92 9.44 5.04
C GLU A 42 2.74 7.93 4.87
N LEU A 43 2.87 7.43 3.64
CA LEU A 43 2.87 6.00 3.33
C LEU A 43 4.24 5.58 2.83
N LEU A 44 4.82 4.57 3.48
CA LEU A 44 5.95 3.79 2.99
C LEU A 44 5.43 2.44 2.48
N THR A 45 5.57 2.20 1.18
CA THR A 45 5.11 0.97 0.51
C THR A 45 6.18 0.46 -0.46
N ALA A 46 5.94 -0.65 -1.15
CA ALA A 46 6.77 -1.11 -2.25
C ALA A 46 5.93 -1.09 -3.54
N ILE A 47 6.26 -0.20 -4.47
CA ILE A 47 5.61 -0.06 -5.78
C ILE A 47 6.65 0.13 -6.88
N GLY A 48 6.28 -0.19 -8.13
CA GLY A 48 7.13 0.00 -9.29
C GLY A 48 7.02 1.43 -9.86
N SER A 49 7.98 1.81 -10.71
CA SER A 49 7.93 3.06 -11.49
C SER A 49 7.05 2.96 -12.76
N ASP A 50 6.13 2.01 -12.79
CA ASP A 50 5.21 1.73 -13.90
C ASP A 50 3.88 2.50 -13.78
N ASP A 51 2.98 2.30 -14.74
CA ASP A 51 1.69 3.00 -14.79
C ASP A 51 0.78 2.62 -13.61
N ARG A 52 0.91 1.41 -13.07
CA ARG A 52 0.13 0.97 -11.90
C ARG A 52 0.64 1.66 -10.63
N GLY A 53 1.96 1.73 -10.44
CA GLY A 53 2.57 2.43 -9.32
C GLY A 53 2.23 3.92 -9.34
N ARG A 54 2.24 4.54 -10.53
CA ARG A 54 1.79 5.93 -10.70
C ARG A 54 0.33 6.13 -10.32
N ARG A 55 -0.57 5.24 -10.77
CA ARG A 55 -2.00 5.27 -10.38
C ARG A 55 -2.22 5.14 -8.87
N ILE A 56 -1.44 4.29 -8.20
CA ILE A 56 -1.46 4.16 -6.74
C ILE A 56 -1.06 5.49 -6.09
N ALA A 57 0.08 6.06 -6.49
CA ALA A 57 0.60 7.30 -5.94
C ALA A 57 -0.37 8.48 -6.16
N ASP A 58 -0.92 8.61 -7.36
CA ASP A 58 -1.89 9.65 -7.71
C ASP A 58 -3.18 9.50 -6.89
N HIS A 59 -3.74 8.28 -6.81
CA HIS A 59 -4.97 8.02 -6.05
C HIS A 59 -4.85 8.37 -4.56
N LEU A 60 -3.71 8.02 -3.96
CA LEU A 60 -3.40 8.32 -2.57
C LEU A 60 -3.12 9.82 -2.38
N GLY A 61 -2.37 10.44 -3.30
CA GLY A 61 -2.06 11.87 -3.31
C GLY A 61 -3.31 12.76 -3.41
N GLU A 62 -4.26 12.40 -4.27
CA GLU A 62 -5.58 13.05 -4.38
C GLU A 62 -6.38 13.01 -3.07
N SER A 63 -6.09 12.02 -2.22
CA SER A 63 -6.70 11.85 -0.90
C SER A 63 -5.88 12.46 0.23
N GLY A 64 -4.83 13.24 -0.07
CA GLY A 64 -4.01 13.93 0.93
C GLY A 64 -2.89 13.09 1.56
N VAL A 65 -2.64 11.89 1.04
CA VAL A 65 -1.55 11.02 1.51
C VAL A 65 -0.26 11.38 0.80
N ARG A 66 0.85 11.49 1.54
CA ARG A 66 2.18 11.60 0.94
C ARG A 66 2.83 10.22 0.82
N VAL A 67 2.90 9.69 -0.40
CA VAL A 67 3.70 8.47 -0.66
C VAL A 67 5.18 8.85 -0.63
N LEU A 68 5.95 8.17 0.21
CA LEU A 68 7.38 8.43 0.35
C LEU A 68 8.14 8.00 -0.91
N PRO A 69 9.12 8.80 -1.41
CA PRO A 69 9.91 8.46 -2.60
C PRO A 69 10.59 7.09 -2.53
N GLU A 70 10.98 6.69 -1.31
CA GLU A 70 11.55 5.40 -0.97
C GLU A 70 10.65 4.22 -1.37
N SER A 71 9.36 4.48 -1.62
CA SER A 71 8.39 3.46 -2.02
C SER A 71 8.54 2.98 -3.46
N LEU A 72 9.26 3.72 -4.31
CA LEU A 72 9.53 3.36 -5.71
C LEU A 72 10.76 2.43 -5.78
N CYS A 73 10.62 1.22 -5.24
CA CYS A 73 11.72 0.28 -5.05
C CYS A 73 11.57 -1.03 -5.84
N LEU A 74 10.44 -1.26 -6.51
CA LEU A 74 10.20 -2.48 -7.28
C LEU A 74 10.45 -2.27 -8.78
N GLU A 75 10.75 -3.35 -9.50
CA GLU A 75 10.76 -3.34 -10.97
C GLU A 75 9.33 -3.21 -11.53
N GLN A 76 8.38 -3.90 -10.91
CA GLN A 76 6.96 -3.89 -11.28
C GLN A 76 6.06 -3.80 -10.05
N THR A 77 4.95 -3.08 -10.18
CA THR A 77 3.94 -2.96 -9.12
C THR A 77 3.17 -4.26 -8.96
N SER A 78 3.13 -4.76 -7.73
CA SER A 78 2.44 -6.00 -7.35
C SER A 78 0.96 -6.00 -7.68
N THR A 79 0.40 -7.20 -7.87
CA THR A 79 -1.02 -7.40 -8.16
C THR A 79 -1.63 -8.52 -7.33
N ALA A 80 -2.93 -8.40 -7.08
CA ALA A 80 -3.74 -9.45 -6.48
C ALA A 80 -4.93 -9.72 -7.40
N ARG A 81 -4.91 -10.86 -8.10
CA ARG A 81 -6.00 -11.25 -8.99
C ARG A 81 -7.03 -12.06 -8.23
N ALA A 82 -8.24 -11.52 -8.12
CA ALA A 82 -9.37 -12.23 -7.54
C ALA A 82 -10.19 -12.92 -8.63
N SER A 83 -10.59 -14.16 -8.37
CA SER A 83 -11.64 -14.86 -9.11
C SER A 83 -12.70 -15.37 -8.15
N ILE A 84 -13.96 -15.25 -8.53
CA ILE A 84 -15.08 -15.71 -7.69
C ILE A 84 -15.38 -17.17 -8.01
N ARG A 85 -15.28 -18.04 -7.00
CA ARG A 85 -15.60 -19.47 -7.10
C ARG A 85 -17.11 -19.69 -7.13
N PRO A 86 -17.59 -20.86 -7.60
CA PRO A 86 -19.02 -21.18 -7.63
C PRO A 86 -19.73 -21.14 -6.27
N ASP A 87 -18.99 -21.28 -5.17
CA ASP A 87 -19.50 -21.19 -3.79
C ASP A 87 -19.58 -19.74 -3.27
N GLY A 88 -19.23 -18.75 -4.09
CA GLY A 88 -19.21 -17.33 -3.73
C GLY A 88 -17.93 -16.89 -3.01
N SER A 89 -16.98 -17.79 -2.74
CA SER A 89 -15.70 -17.42 -2.16
C SER A 89 -14.75 -16.79 -3.19
N ALA A 90 -13.89 -15.88 -2.73
CA ALA A 90 -12.82 -15.35 -3.55
C ALA A 90 -11.60 -16.29 -3.53
N ALA A 91 -11.01 -16.53 -4.69
CA ALA A 91 -9.69 -17.11 -4.87
C ALA A 91 -8.73 -16.01 -5.31
N TYR A 92 -7.60 -15.89 -4.63
CA TYR A 92 -6.59 -14.89 -4.95
C TYR A 92 -5.34 -15.56 -5.54
N ASP A 93 -4.83 -14.95 -6.60
CA ASP A 93 -3.52 -15.19 -7.18
C ASP A 93 -2.68 -13.93 -6.96
N PHE A 94 -1.66 -14.04 -6.10
CA PHE A 94 -0.85 -12.92 -5.67
C PHE A 94 0.49 -12.93 -6.39
N ASP A 95 0.76 -11.85 -7.11
CA ASP A 95 2.08 -11.54 -7.67
C ASP A 95 2.62 -10.35 -6.86
N ILE A 96 3.24 -10.69 -5.72
CA ILE A 96 3.69 -9.73 -4.73
C ILE A 96 5.19 -9.82 -4.57
N GLU A 97 5.83 -8.67 -4.70
CA GLU A 97 7.22 -8.47 -4.34
C GLU A 97 7.26 -7.50 -3.16
N TRP A 98 8.10 -7.81 -2.17
CA TRP A 98 8.24 -6.98 -0.99
C TRP A 98 9.70 -6.72 -0.68
N THR A 99 10.07 -5.45 -0.77
CA THR A 99 11.34 -4.95 -0.26
C THR A 99 11.13 -3.51 0.16
N LEU A 100 11.54 -3.16 1.37
CA LEU A 100 11.48 -1.79 1.86
C LEU A 100 12.89 -1.34 2.25
N PRO A 101 13.34 -0.17 1.78
CA PRO A 101 14.50 0.46 2.38
C PRO A 101 14.15 0.83 3.83
N LEU A 102 14.80 0.18 4.79
CA LEU A 102 14.64 0.50 6.21
C LEU A 102 15.31 1.85 6.50
N SER A 103 14.55 2.94 6.37
CA SER A 103 15.01 4.27 6.80
C SER A 103 13.86 5.16 7.31
N GLY A 104 14.10 5.84 8.44
CA GLY A 104 13.42 7.12 8.75
C GLY A 104 12.12 7.08 9.57
N ALA A 105 11.97 6.19 10.55
CA ALA A 105 10.78 6.16 11.43
C ALA A 105 10.78 7.20 12.57
N ASP A 106 11.83 8.03 12.70
CA ASP A 106 12.08 8.81 13.92
C ASP A 106 11.20 10.08 14.08
N ALA A 107 10.34 10.40 13.10
CA ALA A 107 9.66 11.69 13.02
C ALA A 107 8.12 11.64 13.18
N HIS A 108 7.53 10.50 13.53
CA HIS A 108 6.07 10.30 13.55
C HIS A 108 5.53 10.03 14.96
N ASP A 109 4.31 10.51 15.23
CA ASP A 109 3.64 10.29 16.52
C ASP A 109 2.99 8.90 16.61
N ILE A 110 2.57 8.37 15.45
CA ILE A 110 1.93 7.06 15.31
C ILE A 110 2.54 6.35 14.11
N VAL A 111 2.87 5.08 14.30
CA VAL A 111 3.22 4.16 13.22
C VAL A 111 2.14 3.07 13.13
N HIS A 112 1.49 2.95 11.97
CA HIS A 112 0.63 1.83 11.64
C HIS A 112 1.37 0.89 10.70
N VAL A 113 1.58 -0.34 11.14
CA VAL A 113 2.09 -1.41 10.29
C VAL A 113 1.02 -2.48 10.21
N GLY A 114 0.68 -2.84 8.99
CA GLY A 114 -0.11 -4.02 8.67
C GLY A 114 0.33 -4.44 7.29
N SER A 115 0.50 -5.73 7.01
CA SER A 115 0.75 -6.11 5.63
C SER A 115 0.58 -7.61 5.38
N ILE A 116 0.16 -7.97 4.16
CA ILE A 116 0.43 -9.32 3.65
C ILE A 116 1.95 -9.59 3.59
N ALA A 117 2.75 -8.55 3.46
CA ALA A 117 4.19 -8.63 3.52
C ALA A 117 4.76 -8.89 4.92
N CYS A 118 3.97 -8.77 5.99
CA CYS A 118 4.36 -9.32 7.30
C CYS A 118 4.35 -10.86 7.30
N PHE A 119 3.81 -11.49 6.24
CA PHE A 119 3.84 -12.94 6.03
C PHE A 119 4.85 -13.36 4.94
N LEU A 120 5.55 -12.41 4.30
CA LEU A 120 6.55 -12.68 3.27
C LEU A 120 7.93 -12.23 3.78
N GLU A 121 8.99 -12.99 3.51
CA GLU A 121 10.35 -12.53 3.76
C GLU A 121 10.68 -11.31 2.86
N PRO A 122 11.40 -10.29 3.36
CA PRO A 122 12.00 -10.17 4.70
C PRO A 122 11.04 -9.58 5.76
N GLY A 123 9.80 -9.25 5.43
CA GLY A 123 8.86 -8.63 6.39
C GLY A 123 8.33 -9.57 7.48
N ALA A 124 8.53 -10.88 7.33
CA ALA A 124 8.17 -11.91 8.30
C ALA A 124 9.25 -12.21 9.35
N ASP A 125 10.48 -11.68 9.18
CA ASP A 125 11.61 -11.83 10.12
C ASP A 125 11.71 -10.64 11.08
#